data_AF-A0A382MYH3-F1
#
_entry.id   AF-A0A382MYH3-F1
#
_cell.length_a   1.000
_cell.length_b   1.000
_cell.length_c   1.000
_cell.angle_alpha   90.00
_cell.angle_beta   90.00
_cell.angle_gamma   90.00
#
_symmetry.space_group_name_H-M   'P 1'
#
loop_
_entity.id
_entity.type
_entity.pdbx_description
1 polymer ?
#
loop_
_entity_poly.entity_id
_entity_poly.type
_entity_poly.pdbx_seq_one_letter_code
_entity_poly.pdbx_strand_id
1 'polypeptide(L)'
;MSAHLALRSGNPALTADTFTSIPRTSSENVMTIGGTVNKTALALAILFMAATYVWSQGVAGALPTGFIWGGFIGGFVVALVTVFKQTWAPYTTPLY
;
A
#
# COMPACT_ATOMS: atom_id res chain seq x y z
N MET A 1 -17.59 -35.58 -3.28
CA MET A 1 -17.71 -34.82 -2.01
C MET A 1 -17.24 -33.39 -2.26
N SER A 2 -17.97 -32.42 -1.73
CA SER A 2 -18.13 -31.05 -2.23
C SER A 2 -16.87 -30.16 -2.15
N ALA A 3 -16.21 -29.91 -3.29
CA ALA A 3 -15.14 -28.91 -3.40
C ALA A 3 -15.65 -27.45 -3.44
N HIS A 4 -16.97 -27.26 -3.57
CA HIS A 4 -17.61 -25.95 -3.78
C HIS A 4 -17.57 -25.02 -2.55
N LEU A 5 -17.27 -25.54 -1.35
CA LEU A 5 -17.23 -24.75 -0.11
C LEU A 5 -15.83 -24.22 0.25
N ALA A 6 -14.76 -24.70 -0.38
CA ALA A 6 -13.39 -24.42 0.05
C ALA A 6 -12.91 -22.97 -0.22
N LEU A 7 -13.58 -22.23 -1.12
CA LEU A 7 -13.19 -20.87 -1.52
C LEU A 7 -14.21 -19.78 -1.15
N ARG A 8 -15.28 -20.11 -0.43
CA ARG A 8 -16.23 -19.11 0.07
C ARG A 8 -15.74 -18.55 1.41
N SER A 9 -14.90 -17.53 1.34
CA SER A 9 -14.63 -16.68 2.50
C SER A 9 -15.83 -15.76 2.75
N GLY A 10 -16.19 -15.53 4.01
CA GLY A 10 -17.19 -14.52 4.40
C GLY A 10 -16.68 -13.08 4.25
N ASN A 11 -15.42 -12.88 3.85
CA ASN A 11 -14.82 -11.57 3.64
C ASN A 11 -15.19 -11.04 2.23
N PRO A 12 -15.90 -9.91 2.12
CA PRO A 12 -16.27 -9.30 0.84
C PRO A 12 -15.07 -8.99 -0.09
N ALA A 13 -13.85 -8.87 0.46
CA ALA A 13 -12.63 -8.67 -0.31
C ALA A 13 -12.02 -9.98 -0.86
N LEU A 14 -12.36 -11.15 -0.27
CA LEU A 14 -11.78 -12.45 -0.60
C LEU A 14 -12.82 -13.38 -1.20
N THR A 15 -13.46 -12.94 -2.28
CA THR A 15 -14.45 -13.76 -3.00
C THR A 15 -13.77 -14.84 -3.84
N ALA A 16 -14.51 -15.88 -4.23
CA ALA A 16 -14.00 -16.93 -5.11
C ALA A 16 -13.50 -16.35 -6.45
N ASP A 17 -14.15 -15.30 -6.95
CA ASP A 17 -13.78 -14.63 -8.20
C ASP A 17 -12.40 -13.95 -8.11
N THR A 18 -12.03 -13.42 -6.92
CA THR A 18 -10.71 -12.82 -6.66
C THR A 18 -9.58 -13.77 -7.08
N PHE A 19 -9.72 -15.07 -6.82
CA PHE A 19 -8.68 -16.07 -7.14
C PHE A 19 -8.72 -16.56 -8.59
N THR A 20 -9.84 -16.38 -9.30
CA THR A 20 -9.97 -16.73 -10.73
C THR A 20 -9.48 -15.62 -11.65
N SER A 21 -9.52 -14.36 -11.18
CA SER A 21 -9.12 -13.17 -11.92
C SER A 21 -7.60 -12.97 -11.99
N ILE A 22 -6.82 -13.74 -11.21
CA ILE A 22 -5.36 -13.68 -11.26
C ILE A 22 -4.91 -14.34 -12.57
N PRO A 23 -4.31 -13.61 -13.52
CA PRO A 23 -3.79 -14.20 -14.74
C PRO A 23 -2.80 -15.30 -14.36
N ARG A 24 -2.77 -16.41 -15.11
CA ARG A 24 -1.63 -17.34 -15.06
C ARG A 24 -0.40 -16.61 -15.57
N THR A 25 0.19 -15.79 -14.70
CA THR A 25 1.34 -14.98 -15.00
C THR A 25 2.48 -15.92 -15.37
N SER A 26 3.17 -15.61 -16.47
CA SER A 26 4.50 -16.16 -16.71
C SER A 26 5.34 -15.89 -15.47
N SER A 27 6.16 -16.86 -15.07
CA SER A 27 6.97 -16.81 -13.85
C SER A 27 7.82 -15.53 -13.72
N GLU A 28 8.11 -14.88 -14.85
CA GLU A 28 8.91 -13.65 -14.96
C GLU A 28 8.26 -12.42 -14.33
N ASN A 29 6.93 -12.35 -14.20
CA ASN A 29 6.23 -11.18 -13.63
C ASN A 29 5.75 -11.40 -12.18
N VAL A 30 6.13 -12.51 -11.55
CA VAL A 30 5.75 -12.82 -10.17
C VAL A 30 6.70 -12.10 -9.20
N MET A 31 6.11 -11.38 -8.24
CA MET A 31 6.86 -10.74 -7.15
C MET A 31 7.62 -11.79 -6.33
N THR A 32 8.94 -11.70 -6.26
CA THR A 32 9.76 -12.60 -5.44
C THR A 32 9.73 -12.19 -3.97
N ILE A 33 10.01 -13.13 -3.06
CA ILE A 33 10.14 -12.82 -1.63
C ILE A 33 11.22 -11.76 -1.39
N GLY A 34 12.38 -11.89 -2.05
CA GLY A 34 13.45 -10.89 -1.97
C GLY A 34 13.01 -9.51 -2.49
N GLY A 35 12.26 -9.48 -3.59
CA GLY A 35 11.65 -8.25 -4.11
C GLY A 35 10.69 -7.61 -3.12
N THR A 36 9.87 -8.41 -2.42
CA THR A 36 8.94 -7.93 -1.40
C THR A 36 9.69 -7.33 -0.22
N VAL A 37 10.67 -8.05 0.33
CA VAL A 37 11.49 -7.57 1.45
C VAL A 37 12.18 -6.26 1.10
N ASN A 38 12.79 -6.16 -0.09
CA ASN A 38 13.49 -4.94 -0.50
C ASN A 38 12.54 -3.75 -0.67
N LYS A 39 11.37 -3.96 -1.31
CA LYS A 39 10.37 -2.87 -1.46
C LYS A 39 9.80 -2.43 -0.11
N THR A 40 9.53 -3.36 0.81
CA THR A 40 9.06 -3.00 2.15
C THR A 40 10.12 -2.27 2.96
N ALA A 41 11.40 -2.65 2.85
CA ALA A 41 12.50 -1.97 3.51
C ALA A 41 12.68 -0.55 2.98
N LEU A 42 12.60 -0.36 1.66
CA LEU A 42 12.65 0.96 1.03
C LEU A 42 11.46 1.85 1.45
N ALA A 43 10.25 1.31 1.45
CA ALA A 43 9.06 2.05 1.90
C ALA A 43 9.19 2.47 3.37
N LEU A 44 9.68 1.58 4.22
CA LEU A 44 9.91 1.86 5.64
C LEU A 44 10.99 2.93 5.85
N ALA A 45 12.07 2.90 5.06
CA ALA A 45 13.11 3.92 5.12
C ALA A 45 12.58 5.30 4.75
N ILE A 46 11.78 5.40 3.68
CA ILE A 46 11.13 6.67 3.27
C ILE A 46 10.21 7.18 4.39
N LEU A 47 9.39 6.30 4.95
CA LEU A 47 8.49 6.63 6.06
C LEU A 47 9.25 7.19 7.26
N PHE A 48 10.32 6.54 7.70
CA PHE A 48 11.12 7.00 8.84
C PHE A 48 11.79 8.34 8.58
N MET A 49 12.33 8.56 7.37
CA MET A 49 12.93 9.86 7.01
C MET A 49 11.90 10.99 7.09
N ALA A 50 10.73 10.80 6.49
CA ALA A 50 9.65 11.78 6.52
C ALA A 50 9.15 12.04 7.95
N ALA A 51 8.93 10.96 8.73
CA ALA A 51 8.46 11.06 10.10
C ALA A 51 9.46 11.80 11.00
N THR A 52 10.75 11.49 10.89
CA THR A 52 11.81 12.14 11.68
C THR A 52 11.90 13.63 11.37
N TYR A 53 11.77 14.00 10.08
CA TYR A 53 11.75 15.41 9.67
C TYR A 53 10.55 16.17 10.23
N VAL A 54 9.33 15.63 10.11
CA VAL A 54 8.13 16.33 10.62
C VAL A 54 8.16 16.44 12.15
N TRP A 55 8.64 15.41 12.85
CA TRP A 55 8.75 15.44 14.32
C TRP A 55 9.78 16.45 14.82
N SER A 56 10.92 16.61 14.13
CA SER A 56 11.95 17.57 14.54
C SER A 56 11.45 19.02 14.46
N GLN A 57 10.61 19.34 13.46
CA GLN A 57 9.97 20.65 13.34
C GLN A 57 9.03 20.93 14.52
N GLY A 58 8.26 19.93 14.94
CA GLY A 58 7.39 20.04 16.13
C GLY A 58 8.16 20.30 17.42
N VAL A 59 9.31 19.64 17.61
CA VAL A 59 10.21 19.87 18.76
C VAL A 59 10.81 21.28 18.75
N ALA A 60 11.09 21.82 17.56
CA ALA A 60 11.60 23.19 17.39
C ALA A 60 10.53 24.29 17.65
N GLY A 61 9.31 23.93 18.05
CA GLY A 61 8.22 24.86 18.33
C GLY A 61 7.48 25.38 17.08
N ALA A 62 7.85 24.91 15.88
CA ALA A 62 7.15 25.20 14.64
C ALA A 62 6.13 24.08 14.38
N LEU A 63 4.85 24.32 14.66
CA LEU A 63 3.79 23.37 14.30
C LEU A 63 3.67 23.33 12.77
N PRO A 64 4.04 22.23 12.10
CA PRO A 64 4.04 22.14 10.64
C PRO A 64 2.63 21.86 10.12
N THR A 65 1.67 22.74 10.43
CA THR A 65 0.24 22.55 10.18
C THR A 65 -0.06 22.28 8.70
N GLY A 66 0.66 22.93 7.79
CA GLY A 66 0.56 22.67 6.34
C GLY A 66 0.96 21.24 5.95
N PHE A 67 2.02 20.68 6.55
CA PHE A 67 2.42 19.29 6.29
C PHE A 67 1.46 18.28 6.94
N ILE A 68 0.89 18.61 8.10
CA ILE A 68 -0.11 17.75 8.77
C ILE A 68 -1.37 17.64 7.92
N TRP A 69 -1.98 18.77 7.57
CA TRP A 69 -3.23 18.77 6.80
C TRP A 69 -3.00 18.36 5.34
N GLY A 70 -1.91 18.81 4.74
CA GLY A 70 -1.51 18.42 3.39
C GLY A 70 -1.20 16.93 3.29
N GLY A 71 -0.48 16.36 4.25
CA GLY A 71 -0.20 14.93 4.33
C GLY A 71 -1.46 14.11 4.60
N PHE A 72 -2.33 14.54 5.52
CA PHE A 72 -3.59 13.85 5.80
C PHE A 72 -4.50 13.81 4.58
N ILE A 73 -4.79 14.97 3.96
CA ILE A 73 -5.69 15.04 2.81
C ILE A 73 -5.05 14.40 1.58
N GLY A 74 -3.79 14.74 1.31
CA GLY A 74 -3.04 14.23 0.15
C GLY A 74 -2.86 12.72 0.20
N GLY A 75 -2.34 12.20 1.32
CA GLY A 75 -2.16 10.76 1.52
C GLY A 75 -3.49 10.01 1.47
N PHE A 76 -4.56 10.55 2.05
CA PHE A 76 -5.88 9.93 1.98
C PHE A 76 -6.43 9.85 0.55
N VAL A 77 -6.30 10.92 -0.23
CA VAL A 77 -6.74 10.92 -1.65
C VAL A 77 -5.91 9.93 -2.47
N VAL A 78 -4.59 9.92 -2.31
CA VAL A 78 -3.71 8.98 -3.03
C VAL A 78 -4.01 7.53 -2.64
N ALA A 79 -4.30 7.27 -1.36
CA ALA A 79 -4.72 5.95 -0.89
C ALA A 79 -6.04 5.52 -1.55
N LEU A 80 -7.05 6.39 -1.60
CA LEU A 80 -8.32 6.10 -2.28
C LEU A 80 -8.12 5.81 -3.77
N VAL A 81 -7.31 6.62 -4.47
CA VAL A 81 -6.97 6.37 -5.88
C VAL A 81 -6.33 4.99 -6.05
N THR A 82 -5.46 4.59 -5.12
CA THR A 82 -4.80 3.28 -5.15
C THR A 82 -5.79 2.13 -4.98
N VAL A 83 -6.80 2.28 -4.11
CA VAL A 83 -7.84 1.24 -3.90
C VAL A 83 -8.63 0.99 -5.19
N PHE A 84 -9.02 2.05 -5.90
CA PHE A 84 -9.77 1.93 -7.16
C PHE A 84 -8.88 1.57 -8.35
N LYS A 85 -7.60 1.94 -8.33
CA LYS A 85 -6.63 1.72 -9.42
C LYS A 85 -5.36 1.04 -8.93
N GLN A 86 -5.50 -0.22 -8.53
CA GLN A 86 -4.43 -1.02 -7.90
C GLN A 86 -3.17 -1.16 -8.75
N THR A 87 -3.28 -1.07 -10.08
CA THR A 87 -2.12 -1.10 -11.00
C THR A 87 -1.14 0.07 -10.79
N TRP A 88 -1.58 1.13 -10.10
CA TRP A 88 -0.75 2.29 -9.79
C TRP A 88 -0.03 2.18 -8.43
N ALA A 89 -0.25 1.09 -7.69
CA ALA A 89 0.42 0.82 -6.42
C ALA A 89 1.94 1.04 -6.44
N PRO A 90 2.70 0.69 -7.50
CA PRO A 90 4.16 0.94 -7.50
C PRO A 90 4.55 2.41 -7.35
N TYR A 91 3.70 3.33 -7.82
CA TYR A 91 3.96 4.77 -7.78
C TYR A 91 3.30 5.46 -6.58
N THR A 92 2.12 4.97 -6.18
CA THR A 92 1.38 5.58 -5.07
C THR A 92 1.93 5.15 -3.71
N THR A 93 2.47 3.93 -3.57
CA THR A 93 3.05 3.43 -2.31
C THR A 93 4.15 4.33 -1.71
N PRO A 94 5.12 4.86 -2.48
CA PRO A 94 6.08 5.81 -1.92
C PRO A 94 5.54 7.24 -1.75
N LEU A 95 4.31 7.54 -2.21
CA LEU A 95 3.77 8.89 -2.29
C LEU A 95 2.77 9.22 -1.16
N TYR A 96 1.90 8.28 -0.79
CA TYR A 96 0.91 8.49 0.27
C TYR A 96 1.48 8.27 1.67
#